data_AF-A0A480HCJ7-F1
#
_entry.id   AF-A0A480HCJ7-F1
#
_cell.length_a   1.000
_cell.length_b   1.000
_cell.length_c   1.000
_cell.angle_alpha   90.00
_cell.angle_beta   90.00
_cell.angle_gamma   90.00
#
_symmetry.space_group_name_H-M   'P 1'
#
loop_
_entity.id
_entity.type
_entity.pdbx_description
1 polymer ?
#
loop_
_entity_poly.entity_id
_entity_poly.type
_entity_poly.pdbx_seq_one_letter_code
_entity_poly.pdbx_strand_id
1 'polypeptide(L)'
;MGKKGKKEKKGRGAEKTAAKMEKKVSKRSRKEEEDLEALIAHFQTLDARRTQVVETPCSPPSPRLNASLSAHPEKDELILFGGEYFNGQKTLLYNELYTYSIRKDAWTKVDIPNPPPRRCAHQAVAVPQGGGQLWIFGGEFASPDGEQFYHYRDLWVLHLATKTWEQVRSPGGPSGRSGHRMVAWKRQLILFGGFHESTRSVAAAGSSFRRPREWASVGRTA
;
A
#
# COMPACT_ATOMS: atom_id res chain seq x y z
N MET A 1 -49.14 -13.87 38.84
CA MET A 1 -48.74 -13.91 37.41
C MET A 1 -48.23 -12.51 36.99
N GLY A 2 -47.15 -12.38 36.19
CA GLY A 2 -46.96 -11.15 35.38
C GLY A 2 -45.62 -10.37 35.36
N LYS A 3 -44.47 -10.86 35.87
CA LYS A 3 -43.20 -10.08 35.83
C LYS A 3 -42.06 -10.60 34.92
N LYS A 4 -42.18 -11.77 34.29
CA LYS A 4 -41.09 -12.35 33.45
C LYS A 4 -41.00 -11.77 32.01
N GLY A 5 -42.10 -11.31 31.40
CA GLY A 5 -42.11 -10.90 29.97
C GLY A 5 -41.54 -9.51 29.63
N LYS A 6 -41.29 -8.63 30.61
CA LYS A 6 -40.86 -7.24 30.35
C LYS A 6 -39.34 -7.10 30.13
N LYS A 7 -38.53 -8.02 30.68
CA LYS A 7 -37.05 -8.03 30.50
C LYS A 7 -36.64 -8.59 29.12
N GLU A 8 -37.27 -9.66 28.65
CA GLU A 8 -37.00 -10.24 27.32
C GLU A 8 -37.38 -9.30 26.16
N LYS A 9 -38.51 -8.60 26.26
CA LYS A 9 -38.92 -7.59 25.26
C LYS A 9 -37.94 -6.42 25.15
N LYS A 10 -37.25 -6.05 26.24
CA LYS A 10 -36.28 -4.94 26.27
C LYS A 10 -34.93 -5.33 25.66
N GLY A 11 -34.49 -6.59 25.82
CA GLY A 11 -33.28 -7.12 25.16
C GLY A 11 -33.43 -7.26 23.64
N ARG A 12 -34.58 -7.76 23.17
CA ARG A 12 -34.88 -7.93 21.74
C ARG A 12 -34.92 -6.61 20.94
N GLY A 13 -35.27 -5.50 21.59
CA GLY A 13 -35.25 -4.17 20.97
C GLY A 13 -33.83 -3.60 20.80
N ALA A 14 -32.97 -3.86 21.78
CA ALA A 14 -31.56 -3.44 21.74
C ALA A 14 -30.79 -4.23 20.67
N GLU A 15 -30.99 -5.55 20.59
CA GLU A 15 -30.39 -6.41 19.55
C GLU A 15 -30.81 -6.01 18.13
N LYS A 16 -32.10 -5.73 17.90
CA LYS A 16 -32.57 -5.23 16.59
C LYS A 16 -31.97 -3.88 16.22
N THR A 17 -31.71 -3.02 17.20
CA THR A 17 -31.10 -1.70 16.99
C THR A 17 -29.61 -1.85 16.67
N ALA A 18 -28.89 -2.72 17.40
CA ALA A 18 -27.50 -3.05 17.13
C ALA A 18 -27.30 -3.65 15.74
N ALA A 19 -28.08 -4.67 15.37
CA ALA A 19 -28.01 -5.28 14.03
C ALA A 19 -28.31 -4.29 12.89
N LYS A 20 -29.25 -3.34 13.11
CA LYS A 20 -29.53 -2.28 12.14
C LYS A 20 -28.37 -1.28 12.02
N MET A 21 -27.72 -0.95 13.15
CA MET A 21 -26.55 -0.09 13.19
C MET A 21 -25.35 -0.76 12.48
N GLU A 22 -25.07 -2.02 12.77
CA GLU A 22 -24.03 -2.83 12.10
C GLU A 22 -24.25 -2.87 10.58
N LYS A 23 -25.48 -3.14 10.12
CA LYS A 23 -25.80 -3.15 8.69
C LYS A 23 -25.62 -1.79 8.02
N LYS A 24 -25.86 -0.70 8.76
CA LYS A 24 -25.63 0.67 8.26
C LYS A 24 -24.13 0.97 8.16
N VAL A 25 -23.35 0.60 9.17
CA VAL A 25 -21.89 0.73 9.19
C VAL A 25 -21.27 -0.08 8.05
N SER A 26 -21.67 -1.34 7.88
CA SER A 26 -21.14 -2.19 6.80
C SER A 26 -21.47 -1.68 5.40
N LYS A 27 -22.67 -1.07 5.23
CA LYS A 27 -23.05 -0.47 3.94
C LYS A 27 -22.24 0.80 3.67
N ARG A 28 -21.98 1.61 4.69
CA ARG A 28 -21.15 2.81 4.58
C ARG A 28 -19.71 2.44 4.22
N SER A 29 -19.10 1.51 4.96
CA SER A 29 -17.72 1.07 4.72
C SER A 29 -17.52 0.48 3.32
N ARG A 30 -18.51 -0.28 2.83
CA ARG A 30 -18.47 -0.82 1.46
C ARG A 30 -18.52 0.28 0.40
N LYS A 31 -19.36 1.29 0.59
CA LYS A 31 -19.43 2.43 -0.34
C LYS A 31 -18.11 3.19 -0.36
N GLU A 32 -17.55 3.43 0.82
CA GLU A 32 -16.26 4.09 1.03
C GLU A 32 -15.10 3.34 0.33
N GLU A 33 -15.07 2.01 0.44
CA GLU A 33 -14.14 1.15 -0.31
C GLU A 33 -14.33 1.25 -1.83
N GLU A 34 -15.58 1.21 -2.32
CA GLU A 34 -15.90 1.37 -3.75
C GLU A 34 -15.48 2.75 -4.28
N ASP A 35 -15.64 3.82 -3.48
CA ASP A 35 -15.23 5.18 -3.82
C ASP A 35 -13.69 5.30 -3.90
N LEU A 36 -12.96 4.64 -2.99
CA LEU A 36 -11.49 4.56 -3.03
C LEU A 36 -10.98 3.80 -4.25
N GLU A 37 -11.55 2.63 -4.55
CA GLU A 37 -11.18 1.84 -5.72
C GLU A 37 -11.40 2.62 -7.03
N ALA A 38 -12.50 3.37 -7.13
CA ALA A 38 -12.78 4.24 -8.27
C ALA A 38 -11.74 5.36 -8.39
N LEU A 39 -11.32 5.97 -7.29
CA LEU A 39 -10.28 7.01 -7.29
C LEU A 39 -8.91 6.45 -7.70
N ILE A 40 -8.54 5.27 -7.21
CA ILE A 40 -7.33 4.56 -7.61
C ILE A 40 -7.37 4.27 -9.11
N ALA A 41 -8.48 3.73 -9.62
CA ALA A 41 -8.65 3.45 -11.04
C ALA A 41 -8.53 4.71 -11.90
N HIS A 42 -9.10 5.83 -11.45
CA HIS A 42 -8.93 7.12 -12.12
C HIS A 42 -7.45 7.52 -12.21
N PHE A 43 -6.68 7.44 -11.13
CA PHE A 43 -5.24 7.72 -11.19
C PHE A 43 -4.49 6.76 -12.11
N GLN A 44 -4.83 5.48 -12.12
CA GLN A 44 -4.24 4.52 -13.04
C GLN A 44 -4.52 4.88 -14.51
N THR A 45 -5.71 5.41 -14.83
CA THR A 45 -6.01 5.88 -16.19
C THR A 45 -5.19 7.10 -16.60
N LEU A 46 -4.85 7.97 -15.64
CA LEU A 46 -3.94 9.09 -15.88
C LEU A 46 -2.52 8.59 -16.10
N ASP A 47 -2.10 7.59 -15.32
CA ASP A 47 -0.76 7.02 -15.41
C ASP A 47 -0.54 6.23 -16.70
N ALA A 48 -1.57 5.56 -17.21
CA ALA A 48 -1.56 4.85 -18.49
C ALA A 48 -1.35 5.76 -19.71
N ARG A 49 -1.52 7.09 -19.56
CA ARG A 49 -1.21 8.05 -20.64
C ARG A 49 0.29 8.19 -20.89
N ARG A 50 1.14 7.77 -19.95
CA ARG A 50 2.60 7.74 -20.12
C ARG A 50 2.99 6.47 -20.88
N THR A 51 3.47 6.64 -22.11
CA THR A 51 3.81 5.52 -23.01
C THR A 51 5.31 5.34 -23.24
N GLN A 52 6.13 6.29 -22.77
CA GLN A 52 7.58 6.28 -22.96
C GLN A 52 8.30 6.56 -21.66
N VAL A 53 9.55 6.07 -21.58
CA VAL A 53 10.45 6.40 -20.48
C VAL A 53 10.99 7.80 -20.69
N VAL A 54 10.82 8.67 -19.70
CA VAL A 54 11.31 10.04 -19.71
C VAL A 54 12.12 10.31 -18.45
N GLU A 55 13.30 10.89 -18.62
CA GLU A 55 14.15 11.33 -17.51
C GLU A 55 14.30 12.85 -17.57
N THR A 56 13.94 13.52 -16.50
CA THR A 56 13.96 14.99 -16.45
C THR A 56 14.74 15.44 -15.22
N PRO A 57 15.85 16.18 -15.39
CA PRO A 57 16.52 16.84 -14.27
C PRO A 57 15.52 17.71 -13.51
N CYS A 58 15.53 17.63 -12.19
CA CYS A 58 14.55 18.33 -11.36
C CYS A 58 15.16 18.88 -10.08
N SER A 59 14.42 19.77 -9.43
CA SER A 59 14.69 20.14 -8.04
C SER A 59 14.46 18.94 -7.11
N PRO A 60 14.90 19.03 -5.84
CA PRO A 60 14.53 18.03 -4.84
C PRO A 60 13.01 17.77 -4.82
N PRO A 61 12.59 16.50 -4.64
CA PRO A 61 11.18 16.14 -4.54
C PRO A 61 10.47 16.90 -3.42
N SER A 62 9.14 17.05 -3.55
CA SER A 62 8.33 17.62 -2.47
C SER A 62 8.50 16.84 -1.16
N PRO A 63 8.38 17.52 0.01
CA PRO A 63 8.35 16.84 1.30
C PRO A 63 7.32 15.71 1.28
N ARG A 64 7.73 14.52 1.70
CA ARG A 64 6.86 13.35 1.71
C ARG A 64 7.23 12.39 2.84
N LEU A 65 6.21 11.82 3.45
CA LEU A 65 6.30 10.79 4.46
C LEU A 65 6.07 9.43 3.82
N ASN A 66 6.50 8.37 4.51
CA ASN A 66 6.16 6.99 4.17
C ASN A 66 6.50 6.58 2.72
N ALA A 67 7.47 7.28 2.10
CA ALA A 67 8.09 6.88 0.84
C ALA A 67 9.19 5.83 1.10
N SER A 68 9.61 5.13 0.05
CA SER A 68 10.81 4.29 0.12
C SER A 68 12.02 5.03 -0.45
N LEU A 69 13.15 4.94 0.25
CA LEU A 69 14.46 5.36 -0.26
C LEU A 69 15.39 4.14 -0.24
N SER A 70 15.96 3.78 -1.39
CA SER A 70 16.83 2.61 -1.54
C SER A 70 18.11 2.97 -2.28
N ALA A 71 19.23 2.38 -1.91
CA ALA A 71 20.46 2.52 -2.69
C ALA A 71 20.31 1.74 -4.01
N HIS A 72 20.76 2.33 -5.12
CA HIS A 72 20.89 1.60 -6.37
C HIS A 72 21.97 0.51 -6.20
N PRO A 73 21.69 -0.74 -6.58
CA PRO A 73 22.59 -1.86 -6.26
C PRO A 73 23.92 -1.83 -7.03
N GLU A 74 23.96 -1.11 -8.15
CA GLU A 74 25.13 -1.05 -9.05
C GLU A 74 25.68 0.37 -9.32
N LYS A 75 25.01 1.43 -8.83
CA LYS A 75 25.36 2.82 -9.14
C LYS A 75 25.40 3.63 -7.85
N ASP A 76 26.16 4.73 -7.86
CA ASP A 76 26.17 5.72 -6.77
C ASP A 76 24.94 6.64 -6.86
N GLU A 77 23.76 6.01 -6.79
CA GLU A 77 22.46 6.66 -6.89
C GLU A 77 21.55 6.17 -5.77
N LEU A 78 20.69 7.05 -5.27
CA LEU A 78 19.56 6.70 -4.42
C LEU A 78 18.28 6.71 -5.24
N ILE A 79 17.36 5.81 -4.94
CA ILE A 79 16.08 5.64 -5.61
C ILE A 79 14.97 5.97 -4.60
N LEU A 80 14.16 6.98 -4.89
CA LEU A 80 13.00 7.37 -4.10
C LEU A 80 11.73 7.01 -4.84
N PHE A 81 10.80 6.33 -4.17
CA PHE A 81 9.50 5.97 -4.76
C PHE A 81 8.34 6.20 -3.80
N GLY A 82 7.26 6.77 -4.35
CA GLY A 82 5.96 6.89 -3.70
C GLY A 82 5.94 7.86 -2.52
N GLY A 83 5.14 7.53 -1.52
CA GLY A 83 4.93 8.30 -0.30
C GLY A 83 3.70 9.20 -0.35
N GLU A 84 3.55 9.99 0.71
CA GLU A 84 2.41 10.89 0.90
C GLU A 84 2.81 12.24 1.47
N TYR A 85 1.93 13.23 1.34
CA TYR A 85 2.08 14.54 1.95
C TYR A 85 0.71 15.08 2.36
N PHE A 86 0.60 15.53 3.61
CA PHE A 86 -0.59 16.23 4.09
C PHE A 86 -0.34 17.74 4.07
N ASN A 87 -1.15 18.48 3.31
CA ASN A 87 -0.98 19.92 3.15
C ASN A 87 -1.80 20.76 4.16
N GLY A 88 -2.37 20.15 5.19
CA GLY A 88 -3.27 20.79 6.15
C GLY A 88 -4.77 20.67 5.80
N GLN A 89 -5.10 20.24 4.58
CA GLN A 89 -6.49 20.05 4.12
C GLN A 89 -6.73 18.65 3.57
N LYS A 90 -5.78 18.11 2.81
CA LYS A 90 -5.89 16.81 2.18
C LYS A 90 -4.57 16.05 2.13
N THR A 91 -4.68 14.73 2.09
CA THR A 91 -3.58 13.81 1.86
C THR A 91 -3.35 13.63 0.37
N LEU A 92 -2.12 13.88 -0.08
CA LEU A 92 -1.66 13.66 -1.44
C LEU A 92 -0.78 12.43 -1.47
N LEU A 93 -1.06 11.48 -2.36
CA LEU A 93 -0.24 10.29 -2.55
C LEU A 93 0.49 10.29 -3.88
N TYR A 94 1.68 9.71 -3.87
CA TYR A 94 2.59 9.68 -5.00
C TYR A 94 2.88 8.24 -5.44
N ASN A 95 3.16 8.07 -6.73
CA ASN A 95 3.86 6.93 -7.33
C ASN A 95 5.03 7.40 -8.19
N GLU A 96 5.51 8.62 -7.91
CA GLU A 96 6.63 9.18 -8.62
C GLU A 96 7.91 8.44 -8.25
N LEU A 97 8.77 8.25 -9.24
CA LEU A 97 10.09 7.66 -9.11
C LEU A 97 11.12 8.76 -9.35
N TYR A 98 12.06 8.88 -8.42
CA TYR A 98 13.20 9.79 -8.53
C TYR A 98 14.49 9.03 -8.32
N THR A 99 15.53 9.46 -9.02
CA THR A 99 16.90 9.09 -8.72
C THR A 99 17.68 10.32 -8.25
N TYR A 100 18.56 10.11 -7.28
CA TYR A 100 19.50 11.11 -6.81
C TYR A 100 20.91 10.61 -7.07
N SER A 101 21.66 11.31 -7.90
CA SER A 101 23.07 11.00 -8.16
C SER A 101 23.93 11.64 -7.09
N ILE A 102 24.57 10.81 -6.26
CA ILE A 102 25.38 11.27 -5.12
C ILE A 102 26.58 12.09 -5.63
N ARG A 103 27.25 11.62 -6.68
CA ARG A 103 28.44 12.28 -7.24
C ARG A 103 28.12 13.61 -7.92
N LYS A 104 26.93 13.74 -8.50
CA LYS A 104 26.51 14.95 -9.22
C LYS A 104 25.71 15.91 -8.35
N ASP A 105 25.34 15.49 -7.14
CA ASP A 105 24.40 16.18 -6.26
C ASP A 105 23.14 16.65 -7.00
N ALA A 106 22.53 15.75 -7.77
CA ALA A 106 21.47 16.09 -8.71
C ALA A 106 20.32 15.09 -8.66
N TRP A 107 19.10 15.63 -8.67
CA TRP A 107 17.86 14.86 -8.77
C TRP A 107 17.40 14.72 -10.22
N THR A 108 16.87 13.55 -10.55
CA THR A 108 16.21 13.26 -11.82
C THR A 108 14.87 12.60 -11.53
N LYS A 109 13.79 13.12 -12.12
CA LYS A 109 12.50 12.46 -12.15
C LYS A 109 12.50 11.44 -13.29
N VAL A 110 12.11 10.21 -13.00
CA VAL A 110 12.10 9.11 -13.96
C VAL A 110 10.65 8.66 -14.14
N ASP A 111 10.03 9.05 -15.26
CA ASP A 111 8.70 8.59 -15.64
C ASP A 111 8.85 7.29 -16.44
N ILE A 112 8.28 6.20 -15.92
CA ILE A 112 8.27 4.88 -16.57
C ILE A 112 6.81 4.45 -16.80
N PRO A 113 6.46 3.93 -18.00
CA PRO A 113 5.12 3.43 -18.26
C PRO A 113 4.66 2.34 -17.29
N ASN A 114 3.35 2.28 -17.05
CA ASN A 114 2.70 1.27 -16.20
C ASN A 114 3.26 1.18 -14.77
N PRO A 115 3.40 2.30 -14.04
CA PRO A 115 3.91 2.26 -12.68
C PRO A 115 2.92 1.58 -11.73
N PRO A 116 3.39 1.10 -10.56
CA PRO A 116 2.50 0.72 -9.47
C PRO A 116 1.56 1.88 -9.10
N PRO A 117 0.32 1.61 -8.69
CA PRO A 117 -0.57 2.62 -8.14
C PRO A 117 0.07 3.47 -7.03
N ARG A 118 -0.39 4.71 -6.91
CA ARG A 118 -0.03 5.65 -5.82
C ARG A 118 -0.12 4.94 -4.48
N ARG A 119 0.95 5.02 -3.70
CA ARG A 119 1.07 4.31 -2.43
C ARG A 119 2.04 4.98 -1.48
N CYS A 120 1.75 4.84 -0.20
CA CYS A 120 2.63 5.14 0.90
C CYS A 120 2.74 3.91 1.82
N ALA A 121 3.71 3.95 2.74
CA ALA A 121 3.95 2.91 3.76
C ALA A 121 4.15 1.50 3.17
N HIS A 122 4.52 1.42 1.89
CA HIS A 122 5.03 0.23 1.24
C HIS A 122 6.46 -0.04 1.71
N GLN A 123 7.00 -1.21 1.37
CA GLN A 123 8.43 -1.46 1.50
C GLN A 123 9.03 -1.71 0.13
N ALA A 124 10.24 -1.19 -0.05
CA ALA A 124 11.05 -1.45 -1.23
C ALA A 124 12.37 -2.11 -0.83
N VAL A 125 12.83 -3.06 -1.64
CA VAL A 125 14.12 -3.72 -1.48
C VAL A 125 14.83 -3.75 -2.83
N ALA A 126 16.03 -3.17 -2.88
CA ALA A 126 16.89 -3.21 -4.04
C ALA A 126 17.81 -4.44 -3.99
N VAL A 127 17.96 -5.12 -5.13
CA VAL A 127 18.80 -6.31 -5.28
C VAL A 127 19.58 -6.23 -6.60
N PRO A 128 20.83 -6.74 -6.70
CA PRO A 128 21.69 -6.54 -7.88
C PRO A 128 21.34 -7.41 -9.10
N GLN A 129 20.39 -8.34 -8.98
CA GLN A 129 20.01 -9.26 -10.05
C GLN A 129 19.59 -8.51 -11.32
N GLY A 130 20.05 -9.00 -12.48
CA GLY A 130 19.60 -8.51 -13.79
C GLY A 130 19.97 -7.04 -14.10
N GLY A 131 21.09 -6.52 -13.57
CA GLY A 131 21.44 -5.11 -13.71
C GLY A 131 20.72 -4.20 -12.71
N GLY A 132 20.25 -4.78 -11.61
CA GLY A 132 19.50 -4.12 -10.57
C GLY A 132 17.97 -4.27 -10.70
N GLN A 133 17.34 -4.64 -9.58
CA GLN A 133 15.89 -4.71 -9.43
C GLN A 133 15.46 -4.01 -8.15
N LEU A 134 14.37 -3.24 -8.20
CA LEU A 134 13.70 -2.68 -7.03
C LEU A 134 12.36 -3.39 -6.84
N TRP A 135 12.25 -4.20 -5.79
CA TRP A 135 11.04 -4.92 -5.43
C TRP A 135 10.19 -4.09 -4.49
N ILE A 136 8.89 -4.01 -4.75
CA ILE A 136 7.93 -3.23 -3.94
C ILE A 136 6.75 -4.12 -3.58
N PHE A 137 6.43 -4.19 -2.29
CA PHE A 137 5.25 -4.90 -1.80
C PHE A 137 4.34 -3.99 -0.99
N GLY A 138 3.04 -4.18 -1.21
CA GLY A 138 1.97 -3.59 -0.41
C GLY A 138 2.03 -2.07 -0.32
N GLY A 139 1.82 -1.55 0.89
CA GLY A 139 1.52 -0.16 1.14
C GLY A 139 0.02 0.09 1.10
N GLU A 140 -0.35 1.35 1.19
CA GLU A 140 -1.75 1.77 1.17
C GLU A 140 -1.97 3.01 0.31
N PHE A 141 -3.23 3.19 -0.07
CA PHE A 141 -3.73 4.42 -0.60
C PHE A 141 -4.73 5.03 0.38
N ALA A 142 -4.42 6.20 0.91
CA ALA A 142 -5.30 6.93 1.80
C ALA A 142 -6.27 7.82 1.01
N SER A 143 -7.51 7.93 1.49
CA SER A 143 -8.47 8.91 0.97
C SER A 143 -7.94 10.34 1.13
N PRO A 144 -8.42 11.31 0.32
CA PRO A 144 -7.99 12.70 0.45
C PRO A 144 -8.21 13.30 1.84
N ASP A 145 -9.23 12.87 2.58
CA ASP A 145 -9.48 13.29 3.97
C ASP A 145 -8.64 12.53 5.01
N GLY A 146 -7.93 11.47 4.61
CA GLY A 146 -7.10 10.64 5.48
C GLY A 146 -7.88 9.70 6.40
N GLU A 147 -9.18 9.52 6.20
CA GLU A 147 -10.02 8.70 7.07
C GLU A 147 -10.10 7.22 6.65
N GLN A 148 -9.77 6.91 5.38
CA GLN A 148 -9.94 5.57 4.82
C GLN A 148 -8.68 5.12 4.10
N PHE A 149 -8.42 3.81 4.13
CA PHE A 149 -7.21 3.23 3.57
C PHE A 149 -7.54 2.02 2.70
N TYR A 150 -6.99 2.00 1.49
CA TYR A 150 -6.95 0.82 0.64
C TYR A 150 -5.58 0.16 0.77
N HIS A 151 -5.51 -1.04 1.35
CA HIS A 151 -4.25 -1.76 1.51
C HIS A 151 -3.93 -2.65 0.30
N TYR A 152 -2.83 -2.35 -0.37
CA TYR A 152 -2.36 -3.13 -1.50
C TYR A 152 -1.80 -4.47 -1.05
N ARG A 153 -2.05 -5.51 -1.87
CA ARG A 153 -1.51 -6.88 -1.73
C ARG A 153 -0.58 -7.28 -2.87
N ASP A 154 -0.29 -6.34 -3.76
CA ASP A 154 0.44 -6.58 -4.98
C ASP A 154 1.96 -6.58 -4.74
N LEU A 155 2.66 -7.30 -5.61
CA LEU A 155 4.11 -7.33 -5.69
C LEU A 155 4.51 -6.75 -7.04
N TRP A 156 5.42 -5.80 -7.00
CA TRP A 156 5.97 -5.15 -8.18
C TRP A 156 7.48 -5.28 -8.20
N VAL A 157 8.04 -5.35 -9.39
CA VAL A 157 9.48 -5.20 -9.62
C VAL A 157 9.70 -4.12 -10.67
N LEU A 158 10.61 -3.20 -10.38
CA LEU A 158 11.22 -2.33 -11.37
C LEU A 158 12.56 -2.94 -11.76
N HIS A 159 12.68 -3.31 -13.03
CA HIS A 159 13.95 -3.69 -13.63
C HIS A 159 14.73 -2.42 -13.96
N LEU A 160 15.80 -2.12 -13.21
CA LEU A 160 16.51 -0.84 -13.28
C LEU A 160 17.32 -0.70 -14.58
N ALA A 161 17.88 -1.80 -15.08
CA ALA A 161 18.64 -1.81 -16.33
C ALA A 161 17.77 -1.45 -17.54
N THR A 162 16.56 -2.00 -17.61
CA THR A 162 15.62 -1.80 -18.74
C THR A 162 14.62 -0.68 -18.50
N LYS A 163 14.53 -0.17 -17.27
CA LYS A 163 13.53 0.82 -16.82
C LYS A 163 12.11 0.35 -17.14
N THR A 164 11.77 -0.84 -16.69
CA THR A 164 10.44 -1.43 -16.91
C THR A 164 9.82 -1.90 -15.61
N TRP A 165 8.56 -1.53 -15.38
CA TRP A 165 7.74 -2.07 -14.30
C TRP A 165 7.08 -3.37 -14.71
N GLU A 166 7.03 -4.31 -13.77
CA GLU A 166 6.33 -5.58 -13.89
C GLU A 166 5.54 -5.84 -12.61
N GLN A 167 4.25 -6.18 -12.76
CA GLN A 167 3.46 -6.69 -11.66
C GLN A 167 3.63 -8.20 -11.57
N VAL A 168 4.23 -8.67 -10.48
CA VAL A 168 4.53 -10.08 -10.28
C VAL A 168 3.33 -10.77 -9.67
N ARG A 169 2.82 -11.80 -10.36
CA ARG A 169 1.75 -12.65 -9.82
C ARG A 169 2.32 -13.57 -8.75
N SER A 170 1.79 -13.45 -7.53
CA SER A 170 2.18 -14.30 -6.38
C SER A 170 0.94 -14.99 -5.78
N PRO A 171 0.47 -16.09 -6.39
CA PRO A 171 -0.63 -16.88 -5.82
C PRO A 171 -0.24 -17.40 -4.43
N GLY A 172 -1.12 -17.19 -3.45
CA GLY A 172 -0.82 -17.54 -2.05
C GLY A 172 0.18 -16.60 -1.35
N GLY A 173 0.44 -15.42 -1.93
CA GLY A 173 1.19 -14.36 -1.26
C GLY A 173 0.47 -13.78 -0.03
N PRO A 174 1.14 -12.90 0.73
CA PRO A 174 0.58 -12.30 1.94
C PRO A 174 -0.67 -11.48 1.65
N SER A 175 -1.49 -11.29 2.67
CA SER A 175 -2.59 -10.31 2.60
C SER A 175 -2.06 -8.89 2.37
N GLY A 176 -2.93 -8.03 1.83
CA GLY A 176 -2.60 -6.61 1.68
C GLY A 176 -2.29 -5.96 3.01
N ARG A 177 -1.32 -5.06 3.03
CA ARG A 177 -0.84 -4.42 4.26
C ARG A 177 0.06 -3.22 4.00
N SER A 178 0.11 -2.32 4.98
CA SER A 178 1.01 -1.17 5.04
C SER A 178 1.85 -1.19 6.33
N GLY A 179 2.89 -0.35 6.41
CA GLY A 179 3.72 -0.20 7.60
C GLY A 179 4.51 -1.46 8.01
N HIS A 180 4.57 -2.45 7.13
CA HIS A 180 5.32 -3.69 7.34
C HIS A 180 6.81 -3.46 7.09
N ARG A 181 7.63 -4.49 7.34
CA ARG A 181 9.05 -4.55 6.94
C ARG A 181 9.27 -5.65 5.92
N MET A 182 10.13 -5.39 4.95
CA MET A 182 10.53 -6.35 3.92
C MET A 182 12.05 -6.34 3.79
N VAL A 183 12.66 -7.52 3.68
CA VAL A 183 14.10 -7.68 3.42
C VAL A 183 14.30 -8.76 2.36
N ALA A 184 15.37 -8.63 1.58
CA ALA A 184 15.83 -9.71 0.72
C ALA A 184 16.80 -10.61 1.49
N TRP A 185 16.59 -11.91 1.40
CA TRP A 185 17.52 -12.91 1.91
C TRP A 185 17.65 -14.03 0.89
N LYS A 186 18.88 -14.22 0.37
CA LYS A 186 19.15 -15.14 -0.75
C LYS A 186 18.21 -14.84 -1.92
N ARG A 187 17.33 -15.79 -2.24
CA ARG A 187 16.36 -15.68 -3.34
C ARG A 187 14.94 -15.41 -2.85
N GLN A 188 14.76 -14.90 -1.64
CA GLN A 188 13.46 -14.72 -1.01
C GLN A 188 13.28 -13.29 -0.54
N LEU A 189 12.07 -12.76 -0.71
CA LEU A 189 11.62 -11.60 0.03
C LEU A 189 10.94 -12.09 1.30
N ILE A 190 11.47 -11.66 2.45
CA ILE A 190 10.93 -11.96 3.77
C ILE A 190 10.16 -10.74 4.24
N LEU A 191 8.90 -10.96 4.60
CA LEU A 191 7.97 -9.94 5.06
C LEU A 191 7.64 -10.13 6.53
N PHE A 192 7.54 -9.04 7.29
CA PHE A 192 7.11 -9.09 8.69
C PHE A 192 6.24 -7.91 9.09
N GLY A 193 5.21 -8.21 9.87
CA GLY A 193 4.34 -7.21 10.51
C GLY A 193 3.45 -6.47 9.53
N GLY A 194 3.22 -5.20 9.84
CA GLY A 194 2.30 -4.31 9.15
C GLY A 194 0.87 -4.38 9.66
N PHE A 195 0.06 -3.49 9.10
CA PHE A 195 -1.34 -3.30 9.43
C PHE A 195 -2.21 -3.56 8.21
N HIS A 196 -3.40 -4.08 8.45
CA HIS A 196 -4.44 -4.24 7.46
C HIS A 196 -5.78 -3.98 8.15
N GLU A 197 -6.42 -2.87 7.82
CA GLU A 197 -7.75 -2.58 8.30
C GLU A 197 -8.76 -3.45 7.56
N SER A 198 -9.12 -4.57 8.17
CA SER A 198 -10.33 -5.27 7.77
C SER A 198 -11.49 -4.71 8.60
N THR A 199 -12.39 -3.97 7.94
CA THR A 199 -13.67 -3.50 8.49
C THR A 199 -14.56 -4.65 9.01
N ARG A 200 -14.16 -5.92 8.81
CA ARG A 200 -14.79 -7.10 9.39
C ARG A 200 -14.42 -7.39 10.85
N SER A 201 -13.43 -6.72 11.43
CA SER A 201 -12.90 -7.09 12.76
C SER A 201 -13.70 -6.54 13.96
N VAL A 202 -14.65 -5.61 13.75
CA VAL A 202 -15.38 -4.99 14.87
C VAL A 202 -16.51 -5.87 15.44
N ALA A 203 -16.87 -6.98 14.77
CA ALA A 203 -17.91 -7.90 15.25
C ALA A 203 -17.39 -9.08 16.10
N ALA A 204 -16.07 -9.23 16.27
CA ALA A 204 -15.50 -10.31 17.07
C ALA A 204 -14.85 -9.79 18.37
N ALA A 205 -15.64 -9.06 19.18
CA ALA A 205 -15.29 -8.83 20.57
C ALA A 205 -15.40 -10.16 21.35
N GLY A 206 -14.33 -10.94 21.32
CA GLY A 206 -14.27 -12.21 22.05
C GLY A 206 -13.33 -13.27 21.47
N SER A 207 -12.22 -12.92 20.83
CA SER A 207 -11.17 -13.92 20.57
C SER A 207 -9.78 -13.35 20.75
N SER A 208 -8.98 -14.06 21.52
CA SER A 208 -7.57 -13.82 21.83
C SER A 208 -6.81 -13.13 20.70
N PHE A 209 -6.00 -12.13 21.07
CA PHE A 209 -4.88 -11.66 20.27
C PHE A 209 -3.95 -12.84 19.95
N ARG A 210 -4.21 -13.51 18.83
CA ARG A 210 -3.22 -14.38 18.19
C ARG A 210 -2.38 -13.47 17.29
N ARG A 211 -1.13 -13.24 17.70
CA ARG A 211 -0.10 -12.66 16.83
C ARG A 211 -0.10 -13.45 15.51
N PRO A 212 -0.18 -12.80 14.34
CA PRO A 212 0.15 -13.48 13.11
C PRO A 212 1.66 -13.74 13.11
N ARG A 213 2.07 -14.98 13.40
CA ARG A 213 3.36 -15.51 12.93
C ARG A 213 3.13 -15.98 11.50
N GLU A 214 3.11 -15.03 10.56
CA GLU A 214 3.11 -15.39 9.15
C GLU A 214 4.49 -15.08 8.58
N TRP A 215 5.29 -16.15 8.47
CA TRP A 215 6.45 -16.17 7.61
C TRP A 215 5.94 -16.49 6.20
N ALA A 216 6.08 -15.55 5.28
CA ALA A 216 5.75 -15.78 3.88
C ALA A 216 6.98 -15.46 3.03
N SER A 217 7.47 -16.46 2.29
CA SER A 217 8.40 -16.24 1.18
C SER A 217 7.58 -15.70 0.02
N VAL A 218 7.73 -14.41 -0.29
CA VAL A 218 6.97 -13.79 -1.39
C VAL A 218 7.88 -13.71 -2.60
N GLY A 219 7.70 -14.65 -3.53
CA GLY A 219 8.49 -14.69 -4.76
C GLY A 219 9.89 -15.30 -4.59
N ARG A 220 10.37 -15.86 -5.70
CA ARG A 220 11.78 -16.24 -5.88
C ARG A 220 12.42 -15.20 -6.77
N THR A 221 13.52 -14.58 -6.34
CA THR A 221 14.38 -13.86 -7.29
C THR A 221 15.02 -14.94 -8.18
N ALA A 222 14.70 -14.93 -9.48
CA ALA A 222 15.26 -15.88 -10.44
C ALA A 222 16.79 -15.76 -10.53
#